data_AF-A0A9X1QQT0-F1
#
_entry.id   AF-A0A9X1QQT0-F1
#
_cell.length_a   1.000
_cell.length_b   1.000
_cell.length_c   1.000
_cell.angle_alpha   90.00
_cell.angle_beta   90.00
_cell.angle_gamma   90.00
#
_symmetry.space_group_name_H-M   'P 1'
#
loop_
_entity.id
_entity.type
_entity.pdbx_description
1 polymer ?
#
loop_
_entity_poly.entity_id
_entity_poly.type
_entity_poly.pdbx_seq_one_letter_code
_entity_poly.pdbx_strand_id
1 'polypeptide(L)'
;MALSEKERKRWQMIDTIIAENKNELKQATTHTVLKEFAEEQGWMNKNDFGKFKVSLRKLGVDYDHLREETFKELDLKRAKELDALDDSAPCVYLMTGAVDDESSGTGSFAIIGEDGEAYWYGAFFGDDLTYNPGDLVSAEQSVAEKAVWFAAKCLREKGIECGRVEITTTCPDLDETTLKSRGVRLGVKVDVHVNDEDLRAVDMAEAPGFKKWQENDLASLVMVDEEE
;
A
#
# COMPACT_ATOMS: atom_id res chain seq x y z
N MET A 1 -31.80 16.93 7.38
CA MET A 1 -31.69 17.63 8.67
C MET A 1 -31.12 19.02 8.42
N ALA A 2 -31.69 20.07 9.03
CA ALA A 2 -31.19 21.42 8.86
C ALA A 2 -29.90 21.63 9.69
N LEU A 3 -28.87 22.25 9.10
CA LEU A 3 -27.63 22.59 9.81
C LEU A 3 -27.94 23.46 11.03
N SER A 4 -27.27 23.17 12.15
CA SER A 4 -27.33 23.99 13.36
C SER A 4 -26.76 25.40 13.10
N GLU A 5 -27.16 26.38 13.91
CA GLU A 5 -26.66 27.76 13.76
C GLU A 5 -25.13 27.85 13.90
N LYS A 6 -24.56 27.04 14.81
CA LYS A 6 -23.10 26.93 14.99
C LYS A 6 -22.41 26.42 13.73
N GLU A 7 -22.98 25.42 13.06
CA GLU A 7 -22.44 24.88 11.81
C GLU A 7 -22.54 25.88 10.67
N ARG A 8 -23.64 26.65 10.57
CA ARG A 8 -23.79 27.70 9.56
C ARG A 8 -22.74 28.81 9.73
N LYS A 9 -22.52 29.27 10.97
CA LYS A 9 -21.48 30.26 11.28
C LYS A 9 -20.08 29.75 10.93
N ARG A 10 -19.80 28.48 11.24
CA ARG A 10 -18.51 27.86 10.86
C ARG A 10 -18.34 27.78 9.35
N TRP A 11 -19.40 27.44 8.61
CA TRP A 11 -19.36 27.40 7.15
C TRP A 11 -19.10 28.77 6.53
N GLN A 12 -19.79 29.81 7.03
CA GLN A 12 -19.59 31.19 6.59
C GLN A 12 -18.16 31.68 6.86
N MET A 13 -17.59 31.37 8.02
CA MET A 13 -16.20 31.70 8.34
C MET A 13 -15.23 31.10 7.32
N ILE A 14 -15.39 29.81 7.01
CA ILE A 14 -14.54 29.10 6.04
C ILE A 14 -14.71 29.71 4.64
N ASP A 15 -15.96 29.95 4.20
CA ASP A 15 -16.25 30.57 2.90
C ASP A 15 -15.61 31.97 2.79
N THR A 16 -15.66 32.79 3.84
CA THR A 16 -15.03 34.13 3.86
C THR A 16 -13.53 34.05 3.69
N ILE A 17 -12.85 33.22 4.49
CA ILE A 17 -11.38 33.09 4.44
C ILE A 17 -10.94 32.53 3.07
N ILE A 18 -11.69 31.58 2.50
CA ILE A 18 -11.42 31.07 1.14
C ILE A 18 -11.63 32.16 0.08
N ALA A 19 -12.65 33.02 0.24
CA ALA A 19 -12.89 34.12 -0.69
C ALA A 19 -11.78 35.19 -0.62
N GLU A 20 -11.26 35.47 0.57
CA GLU A 20 -10.13 36.37 0.79
C GLU A 20 -8.84 35.84 0.13
N ASN A 21 -8.62 34.52 0.17
CA ASN A 21 -7.43 33.86 -0.39
C ASN A 21 -7.70 33.24 -1.78
N LYS A 22 -8.75 33.69 -2.48
CA LYS A 22 -9.23 33.06 -3.72
C LYS A 22 -8.16 32.92 -4.81
N ASN A 23 -7.31 33.93 -5.00
CA ASN A 23 -6.33 33.93 -6.08
C ASN A 23 -5.24 32.88 -5.84
N GLU A 24 -4.75 32.78 -4.61
CA GLU A 24 -3.76 31.78 -4.19
C GLU A 24 -4.33 30.36 -4.34
N LEU A 25 -5.52 30.11 -3.80
CA LEU A 25 -6.15 28.79 -3.84
C LEU A 25 -6.47 28.33 -5.27
N LYS A 26 -6.76 29.25 -6.19
CA LYS A 26 -6.96 28.94 -7.62
C LYS A 26 -5.65 28.67 -8.38
N GLN A 27 -4.53 29.20 -7.91
CA GLN A 27 -3.22 29.01 -8.52
C GLN A 27 -2.51 27.76 -8.00
N ALA A 28 -3.04 27.12 -6.95
CA ALA A 28 -2.53 25.86 -6.45
C ALA A 28 -2.57 24.78 -7.54
N THR A 29 -1.39 24.33 -7.97
CA THR A 29 -1.22 23.28 -8.99
C THR A 29 -1.20 21.88 -8.38
N THR A 30 -1.07 21.76 -7.05
CA THR A 30 -1.05 20.48 -6.34
C THR A 30 -1.93 20.53 -5.10
N HIS A 31 -2.39 19.35 -4.66
CA HIS A 31 -3.19 19.23 -3.44
C HIS A 31 -2.40 19.59 -2.16
N THR A 32 -1.06 19.52 -2.19
CA THR A 32 -0.21 19.82 -1.03
C THR A 32 -0.35 21.26 -0.58
N VAL A 33 -0.37 22.21 -1.52
CA VAL A 33 -0.56 23.65 -1.22
C VAL A 33 -1.92 23.88 -0.53
N LEU A 34 -2.97 23.22 -1.02
CA LEU A 34 -4.31 23.31 -0.42
C LEU A 34 -4.39 22.65 0.96
N LYS A 35 -3.64 21.57 1.16
CA LYS A 35 -3.54 20.86 2.44
C LYS A 35 -2.81 21.72 3.47
N GLU A 36 -1.68 22.32 3.11
CA GLU A 36 -0.91 23.23 3.96
C GLU A 36 -1.76 24.43 4.37
N PHE A 37 -2.47 25.05 3.43
CA PHE A 37 -3.41 26.12 3.75
C PHE A 37 -4.49 25.67 4.76
N ALA A 38 -5.09 24.50 4.55
CA ALA A 38 -6.08 23.96 5.48
C ALA A 38 -5.46 23.66 6.87
N GLU A 39 -4.20 23.29 6.92
CA GLU A 39 -3.46 23.03 8.17
C GLU A 39 -3.21 24.33 8.94
N GLU A 40 -2.73 25.37 8.27
CA GLU A 40 -2.51 26.70 8.84
C GLU A 40 -3.80 27.31 9.41
N GLN A 41 -4.93 27.06 8.75
CA GLN A 41 -6.26 27.52 9.22
C GLN A 41 -6.88 26.60 10.31
N GLY A 42 -6.21 25.50 10.66
CA GLY A 42 -6.70 24.52 11.65
C GLY A 42 -7.90 23.69 11.18
N TRP A 43 -8.09 23.57 9.87
CA TRP A 43 -9.20 22.84 9.24
C TRP A 43 -8.88 21.40 8.89
N MET A 44 -7.64 20.96 9.09
CA MET A 44 -7.19 19.56 8.98
C MET A 44 -7.76 18.68 10.10
N ASN A 45 -9.09 18.61 10.18
CA ASN A 45 -9.82 17.83 11.15
C ASN A 45 -11.10 17.24 10.52
N LYS A 46 -11.67 16.22 11.18
CA LYS A 46 -12.84 15.47 10.69
C LYS A 46 -14.05 16.35 10.38
N ASN A 47 -14.20 17.48 11.07
CA ASN A 47 -15.39 18.32 10.95
C ASN A 47 -15.25 19.38 9.85
N ASP A 48 -14.08 19.99 9.70
CA ASP A 48 -13.91 21.19 8.86
C ASP A 48 -13.31 20.92 7.49
N PHE A 49 -12.50 19.88 7.34
CA PHE A 49 -11.81 19.61 6.08
C PHE A 49 -12.80 19.34 4.93
N GLY A 50 -13.87 18.59 5.20
CA GLY A 50 -14.95 18.38 4.24
C GLY A 50 -15.63 19.68 3.81
N LYS A 51 -15.78 20.64 4.72
CA LYS A 51 -16.35 21.96 4.43
C LYS A 51 -15.43 22.76 3.51
N PHE A 52 -14.14 22.78 3.86
CA PHE A 52 -13.09 23.40 3.05
C PHE A 52 -13.10 22.88 1.62
N LYS A 53 -13.10 21.55 1.41
CA LYS A 53 -13.18 20.95 0.06
C LYS A 53 -14.43 21.38 -0.71
N VAL A 54 -15.60 21.38 -0.06
CA VAL A 54 -16.85 21.84 -0.71
C VAL A 54 -16.76 23.30 -1.10
N SER A 55 -16.18 24.15 -0.25
CA SER A 55 -16.01 25.57 -0.53
C SER A 55 -14.97 25.85 -1.62
N LEU A 56 -13.88 25.08 -1.71
CA LEU A 56 -12.93 25.12 -2.82
C LEU A 56 -13.61 24.80 -4.17
N ARG A 57 -14.51 23.82 -4.21
CA ARG A 57 -15.25 23.50 -5.45
C ARG A 57 -16.10 24.68 -5.95
N LYS A 58 -16.59 25.55 -5.05
CA LYS A 58 -17.29 26.79 -5.46
C LYS A 58 -16.37 27.76 -6.22
N LEU A 59 -15.06 27.68 -6.01
CA LEU A 59 -14.06 28.43 -6.75
C LEU A 59 -13.62 27.71 -8.04
N GLY A 60 -14.08 26.49 -8.29
CA GLY A 60 -13.65 25.64 -9.40
C GLY A 60 -12.37 24.85 -9.10
N VAL A 61 -11.98 24.72 -7.82
CA VAL A 61 -10.81 23.94 -7.40
C VAL A 61 -11.29 22.63 -6.78
N ASP A 62 -10.90 21.50 -7.36
CA ASP A 62 -11.22 20.18 -6.82
C ASP A 62 -9.98 19.55 -6.17
N TYR A 63 -9.94 19.62 -4.84
CA TYR A 63 -8.86 19.04 -4.04
C TYR A 63 -8.69 17.54 -4.30
N ASP A 64 -9.78 16.80 -4.39
CA ASP A 64 -9.73 15.34 -4.51
C ASP A 64 -9.18 14.96 -5.90
N HIS A 65 -9.59 15.68 -6.94
CA HIS A 65 -9.04 15.55 -8.29
C HIS A 65 -7.53 15.88 -8.35
N LEU A 66 -7.11 17.03 -7.82
CA LEU A 66 -5.69 17.41 -7.78
C LEU A 66 -4.84 16.39 -7.02
N ARG A 67 -5.40 15.81 -5.96
CA ARG A 67 -4.73 14.76 -5.19
C ARG A 67 -4.56 13.50 -6.03
N GLU A 68 -5.62 13.06 -6.70
CA GLU A 68 -5.56 11.91 -7.60
C GLU A 68 -4.58 12.11 -8.76
N GLU A 69 -4.56 13.29 -9.39
CA GLU A 69 -3.59 13.63 -10.45
C GLU A 69 -2.15 13.59 -9.91
N THR A 70 -1.90 14.21 -8.75
CA THR A 70 -0.57 14.19 -8.12
C THR A 70 -0.09 12.75 -7.90
N PHE A 71 -0.94 11.87 -7.36
CA PHE A 71 -0.57 10.48 -7.13
C PHE A 71 -0.40 9.71 -8.43
N LYS A 72 -1.23 9.95 -9.45
CA LYS A 72 -1.05 9.33 -10.78
C LYS A 72 0.28 9.72 -11.40
N GLU A 73 0.68 10.99 -11.32
CA GLU A 73 1.98 11.45 -11.82
C GLU A 73 3.15 10.82 -11.06
N LEU A 74 3.05 10.73 -9.74
CA LEU A 74 4.06 10.06 -8.91
C LEU A 74 4.15 8.56 -9.21
N ASP A 75 3.01 7.87 -9.33
CA ASP A 75 2.95 6.47 -9.69
C ASP A 75 3.57 6.25 -11.09
N LEU A 76 3.26 7.11 -12.07
CA LEU A 76 3.88 7.04 -13.41
C LEU A 76 5.38 7.29 -13.40
N LYS A 77 5.86 8.24 -12.58
CA LYS A 77 7.30 8.49 -12.43
C LYS A 77 8.00 7.28 -11.82
N ARG A 78 7.43 6.75 -10.73
CA ARG A 78 8.01 5.61 -10.01
C ARG A 78 7.95 4.32 -10.83
N ALA A 79 6.88 4.11 -11.60
CA ALA A 79 6.82 3.00 -12.56
C ALA A 79 7.99 3.04 -13.56
N LYS A 80 8.32 4.21 -14.11
CA LYS A 80 9.48 4.36 -15.00
C LYS A 80 10.83 4.11 -14.30
N GLU A 81 10.97 4.55 -13.05
CA GLU A 81 12.18 4.28 -12.25
C GLU A 81 12.34 2.77 -11.97
N LEU A 82 11.24 2.09 -11.66
CA LEU A 82 11.22 0.64 -11.42
C LEU A 82 11.44 -0.17 -12.70
N ASP A 83 10.87 0.25 -13.83
CA ASP A 83 11.10 -0.41 -15.13
C ASP A 83 12.58 -0.33 -15.56
N ALA A 84 13.30 0.69 -15.10
CA ALA A 84 14.73 0.85 -15.36
C ALA A 84 15.63 0.01 -14.45
N LEU A 85 15.09 -0.64 -13.41
CA LEU A 85 15.86 -1.56 -12.57
C LEU A 85 16.17 -2.84 -13.35
N ASP A 86 17.45 -3.17 -13.40
CA ASP A 86 17.96 -4.44 -13.90
C ASP A 86 18.11 -5.47 -12.76
N ASP A 87 18.65 -6.64 -13.10
CA ASP A 87 18.71 -7.77 -12.17
C ASP A 87 19.68 -7.55 -11.00
N SER A 88 20.62 -6.61 -11.12
CA SER A 88 21.59 -6.25 -10.06
C SER A 88 20.98 -5.34 -8.98
N ALA A 89 19.80 -4.78 -9.24
CA ALA A 89 19.11 -3.94 -8.28
C ALA A 89 18.79 -4.72 -6.99
N PRO A 90 18.84 -4.07 -5.81
CA PRO A 90 18.56 -4.75 -4.54
C PRO A 90 17.22 -5.49 -4.56
N CYS A 91 17.25 -6.76 -4.21
CA CYS A 91 16.13 -7.68 -4.36
C CYS A 91 15.79 -8.35 -3.02
N VAL A 92 14.51 -8.64 -2.81
CA VAL A 92 14.04 -9.51 -1.72
C VAL A 92 13.38 -10.72 -2.36
N TYR A 93 13.87 -11.91 -2.07
CA TYR A 93 13.23 -13.15 -2.50
C TYR A 93 12.27 -13.64 -1.41
N LEU A 94 11.02 -13.91 -1.79
CA LEU A 94 9.98 -14.36 -0.88
C LEU A 94 9.19 -15.49 -1.53
N MET A 95 8.79 -16.47 -0.72
CA MET A 95 7.80 -17.45 -1.13
C MET A 95 6.54 -17.26 -0.30
N THR A 96 5.39 -17.36 -0.95
CA THR A 96 4.09 -17.12 -0.33
C THR A 96 3.18 -18.32 -0.49
N GLY A 97 2.43 -18.62 0.56
CA GLY A 97 1.37 -19.63 0.50
C GLY A 97 0.25 -19.28 1.48
N ALA A 98 -0.96 -19.67 1.13
CA ALA A 98 -2.12 -19.55 1.97
C ALA A 98 -2.86 -20.89 2.06
N VAL A 99 -3.58 -21.05 3.16
CA VAL A 99 -4.50 -22.15 3.38
C VAL A 99 -5.82 -21.53 3.79
N ASP A 100 -6.90 -21.98 3.18
CA ASP A 100 -8.24 -21.50 3.52
C ASP A 100 -9.18 -22.70 3.64
N ASP A 101 -9.82 -22.81 4.80
CA ASP A 101 -10.78 -23.85 5.07
C ASP A 101 -12.20 -23.26 4.99
N GLU A 102 -12.85 -23.53 3.86
CA GLU A 102 -14.23 -23.12 3.57
C GLU A 102 -15.20 -23.57 4.68
N SER A 103 -14.92 -24.68 5.37
CA SER A 103 -15.81 -25.23 6.39
C SER A 103 -15.72 -24.53 7.74
N SER A 104 -14.55 -24.01 8.11
CA SER A 104 -14.35 -23.24 9.33
C SER A 104 -14.47 -21.72 9.13
N GLY A 105 -14.38 -21.25 7.87
CA GLY A 105 -14.33 -19.83 7.53
C GLY A 105 -13.06 -19.16 8.08
N THR A 106 -12.01 -19.95 8.31
CA THR A 106 -10.72 -19.48 8.80
C THR A 106 -9.61 -19.89 7.85
N GLY A 107 -8.68 -18.98 7.62
CA GLY A 107 -7.52 -19.20 6.77
C GLY A 107 -6.25 -18.70 7.44
N SER A 108 -5.13 -19.20 6.96
CA SER A 108 -3.79 -18.86 7.40
C SER A 108 -2.89 -18.60 6.20
N PHE A 109 -1.75 -17.98 6.47
CA PHE A 109 -0.77 -17.64 5.45
C PHE A 109 0.64 -17.79 5.99
N ALA A 110 1.59 -17.87 5.06
CA ALA A 110 3.00 -17.73 5.35
C ALA A 110 3.74 -16.99 4.22
N ILE A 111 4.74 -16.23 4.65
CA ILE A 111 5.79 -15.64 3.83
C ILE A 111 7.09 -16.20 4.39
N ILE A 112 7.84 -16.90 3.54
CA ILE A 112 9.09 -17.58 3.91
C ILE A 112 10.24 -17.13 2.99
N GLY A 113 11.48 -17.36 3.45
CA GLY A 113 12.69 -17.22 2.64
C GLY A 113 12.97 -18.43 1.75
N GLU A 114 14.01 -18.31 0.92
CA GLU A 114 14.47 -19.40 0.03
C GLU A 114 14.91 -20.65 0.82
N ASP A 115 15.46 -20.46 2.01
CA ASP A 115 15.89 -21.52 2.93
C ASP A 115 14.73 -22.21 3.67
N GLY A 116 13.49 -21.73 3.48
CA GLY A 116 12.31 -22.19 4.19
C GLY A 116 12.10 -21.54 5.55
N GLU A 117 12.92 -20.56 5.95
CA GLU A 117 12.68 -19.83 7.20
C GLU A 117 11.41 -18.99 7.09
N ALA A 118 10.50 -19.15 8.06
CA ALA A 118 9.33 -18.29 8.14
C ALA A 118 9.73 -16.86 8.49
N TYR A 119 9.34 -15.89 7.68
CA TYR A 119 9.50 -14.47 8.00
C TYR A 119 8.22 -13.88 8.58
N TRP A 120 7.06 -14.31 8.08
CA TRP A 120 5.77 -13.87 8.59
C TRP A 120 4.70 -14.91 8.32
N TYR A 121 4.10 -15.47 9.36
CA TYR A 121 3.00 -16.43 9.21
C TYR A 121 1.98 -16.32 10.34
N GLY A 122 0.78 -16.82 10.10
CA GLY A 122 -0.31 -16.87 11.07
C GLY A 122 -1.69 -16.88 10.41
N ALA A 123 -2.73 -16.67 11.21
CA ALA A 123 -4.11 -16.58 10.72
C ALA A 123 -4.40 -15.22 10.06
N PHE A 124 -5.31 -15.22 9.09
CA PHE A 124 -5.93 -13.99 8.60
C PHE A 124 -6.85 -13.37 9.66
N PHE A 125 -7.00 -12.05 9.60
CA PHE A 125 -7.89 -11.26 10.44
C PHE A 125 -9.04 -10.68 9.60
N GLY A 126 -10.14 -10.30 10.27
CA GLY A 126 -11.33 -9.78 9.59
C GLY A 126 -11.17 -8.42 8.90
N ASP A 127 -10.03 -7.74 9.09
CA ASP A 127 -9.67 -6.49 8.43
C ASP A 127 -8.61 -6.67 7.32
N ASP A 128 -8.25 -7.90 6.98
CA ASP A 128 -7.43 -8.20 5.81
C ASP A 128 -8.22 -7.88 4.52
N LEU A 129 -7.87 -6.74 3.92
CA LEU A 129 -8.66 -6.09 2.86
C LEU A 129 -9.00 -6.97 1.65
N THR A 130 -8.10 -7.88 1.28
CA THR A 130 -8.24 -8.71 0.08
C THR A 130 -8.75 -10.12 0.36
N TYR A 131 -8.62 -10.59 1.61
CA TYR A 131 -9.01 -11.95 1.98
C TYR A 131 -10.53 -12.07 2.17
N ASN A 132 -11.14 -13.00 1.45
CA ASN A 132 -12.51 -13.42 1.61
C ASN A 132 -12.52 -14.87 2.11
N PRO A 133 -13.05 -15.16 3.31
CA PRO A 133 -13.10 -16.52 3.81
C PRO A 133 -13.85 -17.48 2.87
N GLY A 134 -13.27 -18.66 2.60
CA GLY A 134 -13.76 -19.65 1.65
C GLY A 134 -13.34 -19.41 0.20
N ASP A 135 -12.42 -18.48 -0.05
CA ASP A 135 -11.85 -18.17 -1.37
C ASP A 135 -10.31 -18.17 -1.29
N LEU A 136 -9.73 -19.33 -1.63
CA LEU A 136 -8.29 -19.56 -1.61
C LEU A 136 -7.51 -18.57 -2.50
N VAL A 137 -8.06 -18.17 -3.65
CA VAL A 137 -7.36 -17.20 -4.53
C VAL A 137 -7.29 -15.84 -3.85
N SER A 138 -8.33 -15.44 -3.13
CA SER A 138 -8.30 -14.20 -2.34
C SER A 138 -7.31 -14.28 -1.16
N ALA A 139 -7.15 -15.46 -0.56
CA ALA A 139 -6.17 -15.71 0.49
C ALA A 139 -4.73 -15.62 -0.05
N GLU A 140 -4.46 -16.28 -1.18
CA GLU A 140 -3.18 -16.22 -1.89
C GLU A 140 -2.84 -14.79 -2.36
N GLN A 141 -3.83 -14.07 -2.90
CA GLN A 141 -3.68 -12.66 -3.27
C GLN A 141 -3.37 -11.79 -2.05
N SER A 142 -4.03 -12.03 -0.92
CA SER A 142 -3.80 -11.30 0.33
C SER A 142 -2.36 -11.49 0.84
N VAL A 143 -1.83 -12.72 0.82
CA VAL A 143 -0.45 -12.97 1.24
C VAL A 143 0.58 -12.42 0.25
N ALA A 144 0.33 -12.48 -1.06
CA ALA A 144 1.19 -11.83 -2.05
C ALA A 144 1.24 -10.30 -1.87
N GLU A 145 0.11 -9.65 -1.58
CA GLU A 145 0.09 -8.22 -1.26
C GLU A 145 0.84 -7.88 0.04
N LYS A 146 0.78 -8.76 1.05
CA LYS A 146 1.58 -8.66 2.28
C LYS A 146 3.07 -8.82 1.97
N ALA A 147 3.46 -9.73 1.07
CA ALA A 147 4.85 -9.93 0.65
C ALA A 147 5.42 -8.70 -0.06
N VAL A 148 4.68 -8.09 -0.99
CA VAL A 148 5.08 -6.81 -1.63
C VAL A 148 5.29 -5.71 -0.58
N TRP A 149 4.38 -5.61 0.40
CA TRP A 149 4.53 -4.66 1.49
C TRP A 149 5.74 -4.96 2.39
N PHE A 150 5.98 -6.24 2.67
CA PHE A 150 7.10 -6.70 3.48
C PHE A 150 8.45 -6.44 2.80
N ALA A 151 8.56 -6.69 1.50
CA ALA A 151 9.75 -6.34 0.72
C ALA A 151 10.05 -4.84 0.75
N ALA A 152 9.01 -3.99 0.62
CA ALA A 152 9.16 -2.54 0.75
C ALA A 152 9.66 -2.11 2.15
N LYS A 153 9.34 -2.88 3.19
CA LYS A 153 9.87 -2.65 4.56
C LYS A 153 11.33 -3.03 4.66
N CYS A 154 11.72 -4.17 4.10
CA CYS A 154 13.11 -4.63 4.06
C CYS A 154 14.01 -3.62 3.34
N LEU A 155 13.60 -3.17 2.15
CA LEU A 155 14.32 -2.14 1.38
C LEU A 155 14.48 -0.84 2.17
N ARG A 156 13.40 -0.37 2.82
CA ARG A 156 13.43 0.86 3.62
C ARG A 156 14.34 0.76 4.83
N GLU A 157 14.35 -0.37 5.52
CA GLU A 157 15.23 -0.58 6.68
C GLU A 157 16.71 -0.52 6.26
N LYS A 158 17.02 -0.98 5.04
CA LYS A 158 18.35 -0.87 4.42
C LYS A 158 18.64 0.50 3.79
N GLY A 159 17.70 1.45 3.84
CA GLY A 159 17.85 2.80 3.27
C GLY A 159 17.69 2.87 1.75
N ILE A 160 17.09 1.86 1.12
CA ILE A 160 16.87 1.78 -0.32
C ILE A 160 15.47 2.26 -0.65
N GLU A 161 15.36 3.23 -1.57
CA GLU A 161 14.06 3.80 -1.97
C GLU A 161 13.34 2.95 -3.02
N CYS A 162 14.08 2.35 -3.97
CA CYS A 162 13.54 1.52 -5.04
C CYS A 162 14.33 0.21 -5.13
N GLY A 163 13.61 -0.91 -5.23
CA GLY A 163 14.20 -2.24 -5.37
C GLY A 163 13.24 -3.24 -6.00
N ARG A 164 13.61 -4.50 -5.96
CA ARG A 164 12.87 -5.62 -6.56
C ARG A 164 12.34 -6.55 -5.47
N VAL A 165 11.25 -7.25 -5.78
CA VAL A 165 10.80 -8.42 -5.05
C VAL A 165 10.49 -9.53 -6.04
N GLU A 166 11.03 -10.71 -5.77
CA GLU A 166 10.70 -11.94 -6.47
C GLU A 166 9.81 -12.76 -5.56
N ILE A 167 8.58 -13.04 -6.01
CA ILE A 167 7.57 -13.78 -5.25
C ILE A 167 7.35 -15.11 -5.92
N THR A 168 7.70 -16.20 -5.23
CA THR A 168 7.32 -17.55 -5.64
C THR A 168 6.03 -17.98 -4.94
N THR A 169 5.06 -18.46 -5.71
CA THR A 169 3.75 -18.91 -5.22
C THR A 169 3.33 -20.19 -5.91
N THR A 170 2.43 -20.95 -5.28
CA THR A 170 1.74 -22.09 -5.89
C THR A 170 0.48 -21.67 -6.66
N CYS A 171 0.03 -20.41 -6.51
CA CYS A 171 -1.22 -19.90 -7.08
C CYS A 171 -1.00 -19.23 -8.45
N PRO A 172 -1.53 -19.79 -9.56
CA PRO A 172 -1.41 -19.18 -10.89
C PRO A 172 -2.40 -18.03 -11.14
N ASP A 173 -3.43 -17.90 -10.31
CA ASP A 173 -4.57 -17.00 -10.55
C ASP A 173 -4.43 -15.64 -9.85
N LEU A 174 -3.20 -15.27 -9.43
CA LEU A 174 -2.93 -13.97 -8.82
C LEU A 174 -3.17 -12.81 -9.79
N ASP A 175 -3.74 -11.72 -9.29
CA ASP A 175 -3.82 -10.45 -10.01
C ASP A 175 -2.47 -9.72 -9.95
N GLU A 176 -1.57 -10.10 -10.85
CA GLU A 176 -0.26 -9.46 -11.01
C GLU A 176 -0.35 -7.95 -11.30
N THR A 177 -1.41 -7.49 -11.96
CA THR A 177 -1.56 -6.05 -12.26
C THR A 177 -1.78 -5.26 -10.98
N THR A 178 -2.62 -5.79 -10.08
CA THR A 178 -2.83 -5.22 -8.75
C THR A 178 -1.55 -5.29 -7.91
N LEU A 179 -0.80 -6.39 -7.96
CA LEU A 179 0.48 -6.53 -7.26
C LEU A 179 1.52 -5.53 -7.75
N LYS A 180 1.71 -5.40 -9.08
CA LYS A 180 2.63 -4.44 -9.69
C LYS A 180 2.25 -2.99 -9.38
N SER A 181 0.95 -2.66 -9.44
CA SER A 181 0.44 -1.33 -9.07
C SER A 181 0.71 -0.99 -7.58
N ARG A 182 0.51 -1.96 -6.69
CA ARG A 182 0.86 -1.82 -5.27
C ARG A 182 2.38 -1.68 -5.07
N GLY A 183 3.17 -2.46 -5.80
CA GLY A 183 4.63 -2.39 -5.81
C GLY A 183 5.11 -0.99 -6.21
N VAL A 184 4.59 -0.44 -7.31
CA VAL A 184 4.89 0.93 -7.77
C VAL A 184 4.68 1.96 -6.67
N ARG A 185 3.54 1.92 -5.97
CA ARG A 185 3.26 2.86 -4.87
C ARG A 185 4.24 2.75 -3.71
N LEU A 186 4.85 1.58 -3.54
CA LEU A 186 5.79 1.27 -2.46
C LEU A 186 7.27 1.35 -2.87
N GLY A 187 7.58 1.58 -4.16
CA GLY A 187 8.96 1.57 -4.66
C GLY A 187 9.51 0.16 -4.89
N VAL A 188 8.65 -0.80 -5.25
CA VAL A 188 9.04 -2.20 -5.46
C VAL A 188 8.61 -2.68 -6.83
N LYS A 189 9.57 -3.13 -7.65
CA LYS A 189 9.30 -3.88 -8.88
C LYS A 189 8.94 -5.31 -8.48
N VAL A 190 7.78 -5.79 -8.92
CA VAL A 190 7.24 -7.09 -8.53
C VAL A 190 7.35 -8.08 -9.67
N ASP A 191 8.09 -9.14 -9.45
CA ASP A 191 8.24 -10.29 -10.33
C ASP A 191 7.59 -11.50 -9.62
N VAL A 192 6.66 -12.19 -10.30
CA VAL A 192 5.92 -13.34 -9.74
C VAL A 192 6.28 -14.60 -10.50
N HIS A 193 6.58 -15.67 -9.77
CA HIS A 193 6.93 -16.98 -10.30
C HIS A 193 5.99 -18.03 -9.73
N VAL A 194 5.28 -18.74 -10.62
CA VAL A 194 4.43 -19.85 -10.20
C VAL A 194 5.26 -21.14 -10.19
N ASN A 195 5.31 -21.79 -9.04
CA ASN A 195 5.89 -23.12 -8.86
C ASN A 195 4.94 -23.95 -7.99
N ASP A 196 4.11 -24.76 -8.62
CA ASP A 196 3.08 -25.58 -7.97
C ASP A 196 3.66 -26.81 -7.25
N GLU A 197 4.93 -27.15 -7.48
CA GLU A 197 5.63 -28.23 -6.79
C GLU A 197 6.25 -27.80 -5.45
N ASP A 198 6.48 -26.49 -5.24
CA ASP A 198 7.15 -25.97 -4.04
C ASP A 198 6.15 -25.55 -2.95
N LEU A 199 5.70 -26.55 -2.18
CA LEU A 199 4.66 -26.40 -1.17
C LEU A 199 5.16 -25.85 0.18
N ARG A 200 6.45 -25.49 0.32
CA ARG A 200 7.03 -25.10 1.62
C ARG A 200 6.29 -23.95 2.31
N ALA A 201 5.84 -22.97 1.54
CA ALA A 201 5.09 -21.84 2.07
C ALA A 201 3.66 -22.25 2.48
N VAL A 202 3.03 -23.16 1.75
CA VAL A 202 1.73 -23.74 2.10
C VAL A 202 1.84 -24.57 3.38
N ASP A 203 2.85 -25.44 3.47
CA ASP A 203 3.14 -26.25 4.65
C ASP A 203 3.37 -25.37 5.89
N MET A 204 4.07 -24.23 5.72
CA MET A 204 4.26 -23.26 6.80
C MET A 204 2.96 -22.54 7.18
N ALA A 205 2.05 -22.29 6.23
CA ALA A 205 0.75 -21.71 6.52
C ALA A 205 -0.13 -22.68 7.33
N GLU A 206 0.01 -24.00 7.16
CA GLU A 206 -0.67 -25.02 7.98
C GLU A 206 -0.06 -25.17 9.38
N ALA A 207 1.20 -24.74 9.56
CA ALA A 207 1.90 -24.91 10.83
C ALA A 207 1.23 -24.11 11.96
N PRO A 208 1.06 -24.71 13.16
CA PRO A 208 0.47 -23.99 14.28
C PRO A 208 1.38 -22.85 14.76
N GLY A 209 0.76 -21.74 15.15
CA GLY A 209 1.45 -20.60 15.76
C GLY A 209 1.40 -19.35 14.88
N PHE A 210 2.33 -18.44 15.13
CA PHE A 210 2.52 -17.23 14.35
C PHE A 210 3.95 -16.71 14.54
N LYS A 211 4.46 -15.99 13.56
CA LYS A 211 5.65 -15.14 13.67
C LYS A 211 5.34 -13.81 13.03
N LYS A 212 5.60 -12.72 13.73
CA LYS A 212 5.38 -11.38 13.19
C LYS A 212 6.58 -10.96 12.35
N TRP A 213 6.31 -10.24 11.27
CA TRP A 213 7.36 -9.72 10.38
C TRP A 213 8.41 -8.86 11.09
N GLN A 214 8.05 -8.17 12.19
CA GLN A 214 8.97 -7.35 12.98
C GLN A 214 10.05 -8.16 13.71
N GLU A 215 9.91 -9.47 13.80
CA GLU A 215 10.84 -10.33 14.53
C GLU A 215 12.08 -10.69 13.70
N ASN A 216 12.14 -10.28 12.43
CA ASN A 216 13.28 -10.51 11.54
C ASN A 216 14.22 -9.30 11.49
N ASP A 217 15.50 -9.54 11.15
CA ASP A 217 16.41 -8.48 10.71
C ASP A 217 16.09 -8.12 9.25
N LEU A 218 15.26 -7.11 9.06
CA LEU A 218 14.72 -6.78 7.73
C LEU A 218 15.80 -6.33 6.73
N ALA A 219 16.88 -5.70 7.21
CA ALA A 219 17.94 -5.22 6.34
C ALA A 219 18.81 -6.37 5.82
N SER A 220 18.93 -7.48 6.56
CA SER A 220 19.67 -8.67 6.13
C SER A 220 18.95 -9.44 5.02
N LEU A 221 17.63 -9.26 4.87
CA LEU A 221 16.82 -9.95 3.87
C LEU A 221 16.94 -9.36 2.46
N VAL A 222 17.56 -8.19 2.32
CA VAL A 222 17.78 -7.56 1.01
C VAL A 222 19.08 -8.08 0.43
N MET A 223 18.97 -8.84 -0.65
CA MET A 223 20.07 -9.27 -1.49
C MET A 223 20.53 -8.10 -2.35
N VAL A 224 21.84 -7.90 -2.42
CA VAL A 224 22.47 -6.90 -3.29
C VAL A 224 23.56 -7.66 -4.01
N ASP A 225 23.60 -7.59 -5.34
CA ASP A 225 24.76 -8.12 -6.06
C ASP A 225 25.97 -7.28 -5.66
N GLU A 226 26.87 -7.87 -4.87
CA GLU A 226 28.19 -7.29 -4.64
C GLU A 226 28.99 -7.51 -5.92
N GLU A 227 29.22 -6.44 -6.70
CA GLU A 227 30.22 -6.48 -7.76
C GLU A 227 31.57 -6.93 -7.15
N GLU A 228 32.03 -8.15 -7.49
CA GLU A 228 33.41 -8.62 -7.22
C GLU A 228 34.47 -7.77 -7.95
#